data_AF-A0A9E4BS64-F1
#
_entry.id   AF-A0A9E4BS64-F1
#
_cell.length_a   1.000
_cell.length_b   1.000
_cell.length_c   1.000
_cell.angle_alpha   90.00
_cell.angle_beta   90.00
_cell.angle_gamma   90.00
#
_symmetry.space_group_name_H-M   'P 1'
#
loop_
_entity.id
_entity.type
_entity.pdbx_description
1 polymer ?
#
loop_
_entity_poly.entity_id
_entity_poly.type
_entity_poly.pdbx_seq_one_letter_code
_entity_poly.pdbx_strand_id
1 'polypeptide(L)' 'MARKSQTSNCKRVHVISRKDRWAVMKEGNSRASRIYSTRSAAEEGASEISNGSDVVIHRRDGTVQKWIKAK' A
#
# COMPACT_ATOMS: atom_id res chain seq x y z
N MET A 1 -13.53 4.03 14.92
CA MET A 1 -13.58 3.44 13.56
C MET A 1 -12.73 4.27 12.61
N ALA A 2 -11.90 3.62 11.77
CA ALA A 2 -11.10 4.12 10.64
C ALA A 2 -10.35 5.47 10.77
N ARG A 3 -9.06 5.44 11.14
CA ARG A 3 -8.13 6.55 10.91
C ARG A 3 -7.62 6.47 9.46
N LYS A 4 -8.30 7.14 8.53
CA LYS A 4 -7.82 7.32 7.15
C LYS A 4 -6.90 8.55 7.18
N SER A 5 -5.60 8.33 7.36
CA SER A 5 -4.61 9.41 7.28
C SER A 5 -4.45 9.80 5.81
N GLN A 6 -5.15 10.85 5.40
CA GLN A 6 -5.04 11.47 4.09
C GLN A 6 -4.17 12.72 4.21
N THR A 7 -2.90 12.65 3.79
CA THR A 7 -2.20 13.84 3.29
C THR A 7 -0.96 13.42 2.53
N SER A 8 -0.92 13.74 1.22
CA SER A 8 0.18 14.45 0.56
C SER A 8 0.32 14.09 -0.94
N ASN A 9 -0.69 14.41 -1.79
CA ASN A 9 -0.63 14.62 -3.25
C ASN A 9 0.49 13.95 -4.09
N CYS A 10 0.97 12.77 -3.71
CA CYS A 10 2.08 12.07 -4.32
C CYS A 10 1.48 10.80 -4.92
N LYS A 11 1.86 10.48 -6.16
CA LYS A 11 1.51 9.19 -6.75
C LYS A 11 2.25 8.12 -5.94
N ARG A 12 1.60 7.57 -4.91
CA ARG A 12 2.15 6.52 -4.04
C ARG A 12 1.22 5.33 -3.99
N VAL A 13 1.77 4.17 -3.67
CA VAL A 13 1.05 2.92 -3.49
C VAL A 13 1.26 2.47 -2.05
N HIS A 14 0.17 2.30 -1.32
CA HIS A 14 0.18 1.86 0.07
C HIS A 14 -0.25 0.40 0.15
N VAL A 15 0.57 -0.43 0.80
CA VAL A 15 0.30 -1.84 1.05
C VAL A 15 -0.01 -2.01 2.52
N ILE A 16 -1.31 -2.10 2.84
CA ILE A 16 -1.85 -2.10 4.20
C ILE A 16 -2.27 -3.51 4.58
N SER A 17 -1.74 -4.01 5.70
CA SER A 17 -2.20 -5.26 6.29
C SER A 17 -3.58 -5.06 6.97
N ARG A 18 -4.48 -6.01 6.79
CA ARG A 18 -5.82 -6.05 7.40
C ARG A 18 -6.10 -7.47 7.89
N LYS A 19 -6.07 -7.70 9.20
CA LYS A 19 -6.30 -9.01 9.84
C LYS A 19 -5.46 -10.13 9.19
N ASP A 20 -5.98 -10.78 8.15
CA ASP A 20 -5.38 -11.90 7.42
C ASP A 20 -5.18 -11.63 5.93
N ARG A 21 -5.30 -10.38 5.50
CA ARG A 21 -5.19 -9.97 4.10
C ARG A 21 -4.36 -8.70 3.95
N TRP A 22 -3.91 -8.44 2.74
CA TRP A 22 -3.09 -7.32 2.35
C TRP A 22 -3.80 -6.52 1.28
N ALA A 23 -4.09 -5.26 1.56
CA ALA A 23 -4.77 -4.36 0.66
C ALA A 23 -3.77 -3.42 0.00
N VAL A 24 -3.72 -3.43 -1.33
CA VAL A 24 -2.93 -2.49 -2.13
C VAL A 24 -3.83 -1.33 -2.56
N MET A 25 -3.46 -0.13 -2.18
CA MET A 25 -4.24 1.08 -2.38
C MET A 25 -3.36 2.16 -2.99
N LYS A 26 -3.75 2.69 -4.15
CA LYS A 26 -3.10 3.90 -4.67
C LYS A 26 -3.53 5.11 -3.84
N GLU A 27 -2.59 6.01 -3.61
CA GLU A 27 -2.84 7.31 -3.00
C GLU A 27 -3.84 8.09 -3.86
N GLY A 28 -4.86 8.67 -3.23
CA GLY A 28 -5.99 9.32 -3.90
C GLY A 28 -7.14 8.38 -4.29
N ASN A 29 -6.93 7.06 -4.34
CA ASN A 29 -8.04 6.14 -4.53
C ASN A 29 -8.81 6.00 -3.21
N SER A 30 -10.14 5.94 -3.24
CA SER A 30 -10.94 5.75 -2.03
C SER A 30 -11.03 4.28 -1.59
N ARG A 31 -10.71 3.36 -2.51
CA ARG A 31 -10.82 1.91 -2.36
C ARG A 31 -9.46 1.23 -2.56
N ALA A 32 -9.31 0.02 -2.01
CA ALA A 32 -8.18 -0.83 -2.36
C ALA A 32 -8.30 -1.22 -3.83
N SER A 33 -7.22 -1.09 -4.60
CA SER A 33 -7.17 -1.55 -5.99
C SER A 33 -7.13 -3.07 -6.05
N ARG A 34 -6.35 -3.70 -5.18
CA ARG A 34 -6.22 -5.17 -5.10
C ARG A 34 -6.15 -5.61 -3.64
N ILE A 35 -6.67 -6.78 -3.35
CA ILE A 35 -6.59 -7.42 -2.03
C ILE A 35 -5.99 -8.80 -2.24
N TYR A 36 -4.96 -9.09 -1.46
CA TYR A 36 -4.24 -10.36 -1.48
C TYR A 36 -4.33 -11.04 -0.12
N SER A 37 -4.19 -12.34 -0.10
CA SER A 37 -4.11 -13.12 1.15
C SER A 37 -2.70 -13.05 1.75
N THR A 38 -1.68 -12.97 0.90
CA THR A 38 -0.27 -13.00 1.28
C THR A 38 0.41 -11.68 1.04
N ARG A 39 1.47 -11.43 1.84
CA ARG A 39 2.31 -10.25 1.69
C ARG A 39 3.04 -10.24 0.35
N SER A 40 3.61 -11.37 -0.04
CA SER A 40 4.40 -11.51 -1.28
C SER A 40 3.58 -11.07 -2.50
N ALA A 41 2.34 -11.57 -2.62
CA ALA A 41 1.46 -11.20 -3.73
C ALA A 41 1.04 -9.71 -3.70
N ALA A 42 0.94 -9.12 -2.51
CA ALA A 42 0.67 -7.70 -2.36
C ALA A 42 1.87 -6.83 -2.74
N GLU A 43 3.09 -7.27 -2.43
CA GLU A 43 4.33 -6.59 -2.84
C GLU A 43 4.51 -6.63 -4.36
N GLU A 44 4.29 -7.80 -4.96
CA GLU A 44 4.34 -7.98 -6.42
C GLU A 44 3.29 -7.11 -7.12
N GLY A 45 2.03 -7.19 -6.68
CA GLY A 45 0.95 -6.36 -7.22
C GLY A 45 1.17 -4.87 -7.00
N ALA A 46 1.76 -4.47 -5.88
CA ALA A 46 2.10 -3.07 -5.63
C ALA A 46 3.24 -2.60 -6.53
N SER A 47 4.24 -3.44 -6.78
CA SER A 47 5.35 -3.17 -7.71
C SER A 47 4.82 -2.93 -9.13
N GLU A 48 3.97 -3.84 -9.64
CA GLU A 48 3.32 -3.70 -10.96
C GLU A 48 2.52 -2.40 -11.06
N ILE A 49 1.82 -2.04 -9.99
CA ILE A 49 0.97 -0.85 -9.95
C ILE A 49 1.78 0.43 -9.83
N SER A 50 2.98 0.33 -9.24
CA SER A 50 3.80 1.49 -8.90
C SER A 50 4.28 2.26 -10.12
N ASN A 51 4.64 1.64 -11.26
CA ASN A 51 5.00 2.35 -12.51
C ASN A 51 5.72 3.72 -12.30
N GLY A 52 6.77 3.76 -11.46
CA GLY A 52 7.47 5.01 -11.13
C GLY A 52 6.87 5.85 -9.97
N SER A 53 6.03 5.24 -9.15
CA SER A 53 5.41 5.80 -7.94
C SER A 53 6.06 5.24 -6.69
N ASP A 54 6.04 5.99 -5.60
CA ASP A 54 6.55 5.49 -4.33
C ASP A 54 5.71 4.29 -3.82
N VAL A 55 6.35 3.26 -3.27
CA VAL A 55 5.66 2.13 -2.62
C VAL A 55 5.92 2.17 -1.12
N VAL A 56 4.85 2.26 -0.35
CA VAL A 56 4.86 2.24 1.12
C VAL A 56 4.27 0.91 1.58
N ILE A 57 5.12 0.07 2.17
CA ILE A 57 4.74 -1.23 2.70
C ILE A 57 4.56 -1.11 4.20
N HIS A 58 3.36 -1.39 4.72
CA HIS A 58 3.09 -1.44 6.16
C HIS A 58 3.38 -2.83 6.73
N ARG A 59 3.68 -2.91 8.03
CA ARG A 59 3.75 -4.16 8.79
C ARG A 59 2.36 -4.64 9.19
N ARG A 60 2.29 -5.86 9.77
CA ARG A 60 1.07 -6.39 10.41
C ARG A 60 0.61 -5.50 11.58
N ASP A 61 1.56 -4.83 12.23
CA ASP A 61 1.33 -3.89 13.34
C ASP A 61 0.91 -2.48 12.87
N GLY A 62 0.79 -2.24 11.56
CA GLY A 62 0.40 -0.96 10.97
C GLY A 62 1.54 0.06 10.81
N THR A 63 2.70 -0.16 11.42
CA THR A 63 3.90 0.67 11.21
C THR A 63 4.41 0.56 9.78
N VAL A 64 5.02 1.61 9.23
CA VAL A 64 5.68 1.53 7.91
C VAL A 64 6.90 0.61 8.03
N GLN A 65 6.89 -0.49 7.27
CA GLN A 65 8.03 -1.41 7.18
C GLN A 65 9.10 -0.88 6.25
N LYS A 66 8.68 -0.42 5.07
CA LYS A 66 9.58 -0.10 3.98
C LYS A 66 8.94 0.97 3.10
N TRP A 67 9.71 1.99 2.78
CA TRP A 67 9.36 2.98 1.78
C TRP A 67 10.35 2.84 0.63
N ILE A 68 9.84 2.39 -0.51
CA ILE A 68 10.58 2.32 -1.76
C ILE A 68 10.22 3.58 -2.52
N LYS A 69 11.17 4.51 -2.66
CA LYS A 69 10.98 5.67 -3.52
C LYS A 69 11.28 5.27 -4.96
N ALA A 70 10.38 5.60 -5.87
CA ALA A 70 10.71 5.53 -7.29
C ALA A 70 11.70 6.67 -7.61
N LYS A 71 12.79 6.34 -8.30
CA LYS A 71 13.84 7.28 -8.67
C LYS A 71 13.49 7.98 -9.98
#